data_AF-A0A2N6MEM1-F1
#
_entry.id   AF-A0A2N6MEM1-F1
#
_cell.length_a   1.000
_cell.length_b   1.000
_cell.length_c   1.000
_cell.angle_alpha   90.00
_cell.angle_beta   90.00
_cell.angle_gamma   90.00
#
_symmetry.space_group_name_H-M   'P 1'
#
loop_
_entity.id
_entity.type
_entity.pdbx_description
1 polymer ?
#
loop_
_entity_poly.entity_id
_entity_poly.type
_entity_poly.pdbx_seq_one_letter_code
_entity_poly.pdbx_strand_id
1 'polypeptide(L)'
;MKFLKTSLVIVSSVGLIFLGACSGGNQAANSESATKTEPVAKTGEVHNENDGHGHDEKGGHSNSGEKSISQVVNSGKYHLEFKSDIEKDSTHLDISVHGEQDQAITDAKLTAQVQLPDGTNKTLQVPYNTEEKHYTANLDGTATGEYKVVIQTDVKGEKFNGRFTFKR
;
A
#
# COMPACT_ATOMS: atom_id res chain seq x y z
N MET A 1 1.73 27.22 52.84
CA MET A 1 2.51 28.31 52.22
C MET A 1 3.98 27.92 52.22
N LYS A 2 4.62 27.85 51.04
CA LYS A 2 5.88 28.53 50.71
C LYS A 2 6.42 27.96 49.38
N PHE A 3 6.41 28.85 48.39
CA PHE A 3 6.90 28.67 47.04
C PHE A 3 8.42 28.86 47.00
N LEU A 4 9.12 28.06 46.21
CA LEU A 4 10.51 28.28 45.80
C LEU A 4 10.51 28.15 44.26
N LYS A 5 10.38 29.25 43.54
CA LYS A 5 11.45 30.12 42.99
C LYS A 5 12.33 29.40 41.96
N THR A 6 11.98 29.70 40.72
CA THR A 6 12.65 29.55 39.42
C THR A 6 14.19 29.52 39.41
N SER A 7 14.75 28.73 38.48
CA SER A 7 15.94 29.14 37.73
C SER A 7 15.86 28.60 36.30
N LEU A 8 15.67 29.51 35.36
CA LEU A 8 15.70 29.32 33.92
C LEU A 8 17.16 29.46 33.48
N VAL A 9 17.76 28.41 32.94
CA VAL A 9 19.09 28.46 32.32
C VAL A 9 18.89 28.32 30.82
N ILE A 10 18.92 29.45 30.10
CA ILE A 10 19.05 29.50 28.65
C ILE A 10 20.56 29.47 28.37
N VAL A 11 21.06 28.36 27.82
CA VAL A 11 22.39 28.32 27.21
C VAL A 11 22.22 28.16 25.72
N SER A 12 22.46 29.27 25.04
CA SER A 12 22.66 29.42 23.61
C SER A 12 23.96 28.75 23.17
N SER A 13 23.89 27.88 22.16
CA SER A 13 25.06 27.54 21.35
C SER A 13 24.67 27.53 19.87
N VAL A 14 25.24 28.49 19.16
CA VAL A 14 25.21 28.65 17.71
C VAL A 14 26.28 27.75 17.09
N GLY A 15 25.96 27.14 15.94
CA GLY A 15 26.94 26.57 15.01
C GLY A 15 26.57 25.14 14.59
N LEU A 16 26.72 24.69 13.34
CA LEU A 16 27.21 25.27 12.09
C LEU A 16 26.53 24.49 10.96
N ILE A 17 26.15 25.19 9.90
CA ILE A 17 25.63 24.60 8.66
C ILE A 17 26.77 23.84 7.98
N PHE A 18 26.61 22.54 7.75
CA PHE A 18 27.43 21.79 6.79
C PHE A 18 26.55 21.35 5.63
N LEU A 19 26.68 22.07 4.51
CA LEU A 19 26.23 21.63 3.18
C LEU A 19 27.22 20.57 2.68
N GLY A 20 26.82 19.30 2.73
CA GLY A 20 27.48 18.22 2.00
C GLY A 20 26.74 17.94 0.70
N ALA A 21 27.04 18.71 -0.35
CA ALA A 21 26.69 18.34 -1.72
C ALA A 21 27.81 17.46 -2.28
N CYS A 22 27.61 16.15 -2.36
CA CYS A 22 28.40 15.29 -3.25
C CYS A 22 27.55 14.87 -4.43
N SER A 23 27.87 15.51 -5.54
CA SER A 23 27.46 15.24 -6.90
C SER A 23 27.78 13.80 -7.31
N GLY A 24 26.81 13.18 -7.97
CA GLY A 24 26.94 12.38 -9.21
C GLY A 24 28.17 11.51 -9.43
N GLY A 25 27.94 10.20 -9.49
CA GLY A 25 28.87 9.23 -10.03
C GLY A 25 28.21 7.88 -10.23
N ASN A 26 27.34 7.77 -11.24
CA ASN A 26 26.88 6.49 -11.78
C ASN A 26 28.11 5.79 -12.38
N GLN A 27 28.52 4.66 -11.83
CA GLN A 27 29.42 3.74 -12.54
C GLN A 27 28.86 2.33 -12.43
N ALA A 28 28.08 1.97 -13.45
CA ALA A 28 27.66 0.61 -13.72
C ALA A 28 28.90 -0.22 -14.07
N ALA A 29 29.20 -1.23 -13.27
CA ALA A 29 30.08 -2.33 -13.66
C ALA A 29 29.19 -3.46 -14.14
N ASN A 30 29.01 -3.54 -15.46
CA ASN A 30 28.44 -4.72 -16.11
C ASN A 30 29.53 -5.80 -16.14
N SER A 31 29.30 -6.91 -15.46
CA SER A 31 30.07 -8.14 -15.64
C SER A 31 29.16 -9.29 -15.27
N GLU A 32 28.56 -9.91 -16.28
CA GLU A 32 28.10 -11.28 -16.13
C GLU A 32 28.52 -12.12 -17.33
N SER A 33 29.05 -13.28 -16.94
CA SER A 33 29.83 -14.21 -17.70
C SER A 33 28.95 -15.00 -18.67
N ALA A 34 29.45 -15.19 -19.89
CA ALA A 34 28.96 -16.22 -20.79
C ALA A 34 29.18 -17.62 -20.17
N THR A 35 28.18 -18.49 -20.17
CA THR A 35 28.38 -19.95 -20.20
C THR A 35 27.17 -20.64 -20.84
N LYS A 36 27.39 -21.03 -22.10
CA LYS A 36 27.20 -22.34 -22.73
C LYS A 36 25.90 -23.15 -22.48
N THR A 37 25.19 -23.33 -23.60
CA THR A 37 24.18 -24.33 -23.95
C THR A 37 24.72 -25.78 -23.90
N GLU A 38 23.92 -26.74 -23.41
CA GLU A 38 23.54 -27.96 -24.15
C GLU A 38 22.49 -28.82 -23.41
N PRO A 39 21.68 -29.63 -24.12
CA PRO A 39 20.42 -30.20 -23.63
C PRO A 39 20.54 -31.67 -23.20
N VAL A 40 19.72 -32.10 -22.24
CA VAL A 40 19.41 -33.53 -22.04
C VAL A 40 17.91 -33.68 -21.76
N ALA A 41 17.24 -34.39 -22.65
CA ALA A 41 15.87 -34.87 -22.50
C ALA A 41 15.81 -36.07 -21.56
N LYS A 42 14.74 -36.19 -20.76
CA LYS A 42 14.08 -37.47 -20.45
C LYS A 42 12.64 -37.25 -19.97
N THR A 43 11.72 -37.62 -20.86
CA THR A 43 10.54 -38.47 -20.66
C THR A 43 9.96 -38.61 -19.24
N GLY A 44 8.76 -38.05 -19.09
CA GLY A 44 7.54 -38.78 -18.68
C GLY A 44 7.39 -39.15 -17.20
N GLU A 45 6.49 -38.44 -16.51
CA GLU A 45 5.55 -39.06 -15.57
C GLU A 45 4.29 -38.20 -15.40
N VAL A 46 3.21 -38.91 -15.08
CA VAL A 46 1.80 -38.58 -15.27
C VAL A 46 1.20 -37.98 -13.99
N HIS A 47 0.25 -37.05 -14.20
CA HIS A 47 -0.77 -36.52 -13.29
C HIS A 47 -0.37 -36.05 -11.88
N ASN A 48 -0.70 -34.79 -11.61
CA ASN A 48 -1.73 -34.56 -10.60
C ASN A 48 -2.68 -33.44 -11.08
N GLU A 49 -3.90 -33.85 -11.40
CA GLU A 49 -5.04 -32.95 -11.54
C GLU A 49 -5.43 -32.45 -10.16
N ASN A 50 -6.03 -31.25 -10.12
CA ASN A 50 -6.70 -30.64 -8.97
C ASN A 50 -5.82 -29.77 -8.03
N ASP A 51 -5.77 -28.47 -8.33
CA ASP A 51 -6.25 -27.47 -7.37
C ASP A 51 -6.78 -26.26 -8.13
N GLY A 52 -8.07 -26.36 -8.43
CA GLY A 52 -8.87 -25.24 -8.89
C GLY A 52 -9.19 -24.33 -7.71
N HIS A 53 -8.59 -23.15 -7.69
CA HIS A 53 -9.17 -21.98 -7.05
C HIS A 53 -9.40 -20.91 -8.11
N GLY A 54 -10.28 -21.24 -9.07
CA GLY A 54 -11.06 -20.22 -9.74
C GLY A 54 -12.05 -19.71 -8.70
N HIS A 55 -11.83 -18.51 -8.18
CA HIS A 55 -12.85 -17.84 -7.38
C HIS A 55 -14.07 -17.62 -8.27
N ASP A 56 -15.15 -18.33 -7.94
CA ASP A 56 -16.48 -18.13 -8.48
C ASP A 56 -16.93 -16.70 -8.20
N GLU A 57 -16.79 -15.81 -9.18
CA GLU A 57 -17.51 -14.53 -9.20
C GLU A 57 -19.00 -14.81 -9.47
N LYS A 58 -19.73 -15.19 -8.42
CA LYS A 58 -21.19 -15.05 -8.41
C LYS A 58 -21.57 -13.75 -7.73
N GLY A 59 -21.96 -12.76 -8.53
CA GLY A 59 -22.88 -11.71 -8.07
C GLY A 59 -22.79 -10.39 -8.81
N GLY A 60 -23.78 -10.12 -9.66
CA GLY A 60 -24.24 -8.76 -9.93
C GLY A 60 -23.69 -8.11 -11.20
N HIS A 61 -24.47 -8.20 -12.29
CA HIS A 61 -24.31 -7.31 -13.43
C HIS A 61 -24.51 -5.85 -13.00
N SER A 62 -23.44 -5.06 -13.02
CA SER A 62 -23.51 -3.61 -13.11
C SER A 62 -22.77 -3.15 -14.35
N ASN A 63 -23.54 -2.70 -15.33
CA ASN A 63 -23.05 -2.03 -16.54
C ASN A 63 -22.54 -0.63 -16.17
N SER A 64 -21.23 -0.39 -16.19
CA SER A 64 -20.58 0.79 -16.80
C SER A 64 -19.13 0.95 -16.32
N GLY A 65 -18.16 0.94 -17.24
CA GLY A 65 -16.83 1.51 -17.03
C GLY A 65 -15.86 0.66 -16.18
N GLU A 66 -14.65 0.47 -16.70
CA GLU A 66 -13.42 0.01 -16.03
C GLU A 66 -13.53 -1.10 -14.96
N LYS A 67 -13.08 -2.30 -15.30
CA LYS A 67 -12.88 -3.41 -14.37
C LYS A 67 -12.01 -2.96 -13.19
N SER A 68 -12.55 -2.85 -11.98
CA SER A 68 -11.77 -2.62 -10.76
C SER A 68 -10.75 -3.74 -10.59
N ILE A 69 -9.45 -3.41 -10.67
CA ILE A 69 -8.36 -4.36 -10.47
C ILE A 69 -7.93 -4.26 -9.01
N SER A 70 -8.01 -5.40 -8.30
CA SER A 70 -7.44 -5.51 -6.97
C SER A 70 -5.91 -5.55 -7.02
N GLN A 71 -5.27 -4.84 -6.10
CA GLN A 71 -3.82 -4.75 -5.98
C GLN A 71 -3.39 -5.26 -4.61
N VAL A 72 -2.33 -6.06 -4.56
CA VAL A 72 -1.81 -6.62 -3.31
C VAL A 72 -0.38 -6.13 -3.06
N VAL A 73 -0.10 -5.69 -1.83
CA VAL A 73 1.24 -5.34 -1.35
C VAL A 73 1.57 -6.16 -0.11
N ASN A 74 2.71 -6.86 -0.13
CA ASN A 74 3.23 -7.61 1.00
C ASN A 74 4.19 -6.76 1.84
N SER A 75 4.11 -6.91 3.16
CA SER A 75 5.00 -6.27 4.14
C SER A 75 5.31 -7.23 5.28
N GLY A 76 6.40 -7.98 5.15
CA GLY A 76 6.78 -9.00 6.12
C GLY A 76 5.70 -10.08 6.19
N LYS A 77 5.14 -10.27 7.39
CA LYS A 77 4.06 -11.24 7.64
C LYS A 77 2.66 -10.75 7.26
N TYR A 78 2.54 -9.48 6.85
CA TYR A 78 1.26 -8.88 6.48
C TYR A 78 1.15 -8.74 4.98
N HIS A 79 -0.08 -8.71 4.48
CA HIS A 79 -0.36 -8.17 3.18
C HIS A 79 -1.62 -7.30 3.20
N LEU A 80 -1.62 -6.30 2.33
CA LEU A 80 -2.71 -5.37 2.09
C LEU A 80 -3.26 -5.62 0.70
N GLU A 81 -4.55 -5.85 0.61
CA GLU A 81 -5.30 -5.82 -0.64
C GLU A 81 -6.04 -4.48 -0.76
N PHE A 82 -5.98 -3.86 -1.92
CA PHE A 82 -6.61 -2.57 -2.21
C PHE A 82 -7.41 -2.67 -3.50
N LYS A 83 -8.67 -2.26 -3.44
CA LYS A 83 -9.55 -2.11 -4.58
C LYS A 83 -10.19 -0.72 -4.57
N SER A 84 -10.30 -0.13 -5.75
CA SER A 84 -11.04 1.11 -5.97
C SER A 84 -12.27 0.85 -6.83
N ASP A 85 -13.43 1.31 -6.36
CA ASP A 85 -14.67 1.33 -7.14
C ASP A 85 -15.04 2.78 -7.49
N ILE A 86 -15.15 3.06 -8.77
CA ILE A 86 -15.30 4.42 -9.31
C ILE A 86 -16.78 4.70 -9.48
N GLU A 87 -17.32 5.57 -8.64
CA GLU A 87 -18.69 6.06 -8.72
C GLU A 87 -18.72 7.41 -9.45
N LYS A 88 -19.92 7.98 -9.66
CA LYS A 88 -20.08 9.23 -10.43
C LYS A 88 -19.30 10.42 -9.85
N ASP A 89 -19.39 10.63 -8.54
CA ASP A 89 -18.87 11.83 -7.85
C ASP A 89 -17.82 11.48 -6.75
N SER A 90 -17.52 10.19 -6.60
CA SER A 90 -16.72 9.59 -5.53
C SER A 90 -15.97 8.36 -6.02
N THR A 91 -14.95 7.94 -5.27
CA THR A 91 -14.33 6.62 -5.40
C THR A 91 -14.41 5.92 -4.06
N HIS A 92 -15.01 4.73 -4.03
CA HIS A 92 -15.03 3.86 -2.87
C HIS A 92 -13.71 3.10 -2.78
N LEU A 93 -13.07 3.16 -1.62
CA LEU A 93 -11.80 2.49 -1.34
C LEU A 93 -12.09 1.28 -0.46
N ASP A 94 -11.88 0.08 -0.98
CA ASP A 94 -11.94 -1.18 -0.25
C ASP A 94 -10.53 -1.65 0.09
N ILE A 95 -10.27 -1.90 1.38
CA ILE A 95 -8.99 -2.40 1.86
C ILE A 95 -9.19 -3.63 2.73
N SER A 96 -8.43 -4.69 2.47
CA SER A 96 -8.32 -5.86 3.34
C SER A 96 -6.91 -5.97 3.91
N VAL A 97 -6.81 -6.37 5.17
CA VAL A 97 -5.53 -6.56 5.87
C VAL A 97 -5.46 -7.98 6.39
N HIS A 98 -4.37 -8.67 6.03
CA HIS A 98 -4.17 -10.06 6.38
C HIS A 98 -2.83 -10.23 7.08
N GLY A 99 -2.77 -11.14 8.04
CA GLY A 99 -1.57 -11.55 8.76
C GLY A 99 -1.02 -12.88 8.27
N GLU A 100 -0.33 -13.59 9.18
CA GLU A 100 0.17 -14.93 8.90
C GLU A 100 -0.96 -15.90 8.55
N GLN A 101 -0.66 -16.85 7.65
CA GLN A 101 -1.64 -17.85 7.19
C GLN A 101 -2.92 -17.23 6.62
N ASP A 102 -2.82 -16.03 6.03
CA ASP A 102 -3.93 -15.30 5.42
C ASP A 102 -5.08 -14.94 6.38
N GLN A 103 -4.77 -14.82 7.68
CA GLN A 103 -5.77 -14.47 8.68
C GLN A 103 -6.19 -13.00 8.54
N ALA A 104 -7.50 -12.77 8.32
CA ALA A 104 -8.07 -11.44 8.29
C ALA A 104 -7.87 -10.70 9.61
N ILE A 105 -7.40 -9.46 9.53
CA ILE A 105 -7.19 -8.56 10.66
C ILE A 105 -8.26 -7.48 10.57
N THR A 106 -9.13 -7.40 11.57
CA THR A 106 -10.29 -6.51 11.58
C THR A 106 -10.20 -5.39 12.64
N ASP A 107 -9.12 -5.38 13.43
CA ASP A 107 -8.86 -4.44 14.52
C ASP A 107 -7.67 -3.50 14.27
N ALA A 108 -7.13 -3.48 13.04
CA ALA A 108 -6.09 -2.53 12.62
C ALA A 108 -6.62 -1.08 12.53
N LYS A 109 -5.71 -0.11 12.67
CA LYS A 109 -5.99 1.32 12.41
C LYS A 109 -5.39 1.71 11.08
N LEU A 110 -6.23 2.17 10.16
CA LEU A 110 -5.82 2.56 8.81
C LEU A 110 -6.03 4.06 8.58
N THR A 111 -5.06 4.67 7.90
CA THR A 111 -5.18 6.02 7.33
C THR A 111 -4.71 5.96 5.89
N ALA A 112 -5.53 6.47 4.96
CA ALA A 112 -5.16 6.61 3.56
C ALA A 112 -4.66 8.03 3.30
N GLN A 113 -3.45 8.16 2.77
CA GLN A 113 -2.94 9.40 2.20
C GLN A 113 -3.06 9.29 0.68
N VAL A 114 -3.95 10.10 0.09
CA VAL A 114 -4.25 10.08 -1.33
C VAL A 114 -3.72 11.34 -1.99
N GLN A 115 -2.78 11.19 -2.91
CA GLN A 115 -2.40 12.25 -3.84
C GLN A 115 -3.32 12.20 -5.06
N LEU A 116 -4.00 13.31 -5.32
CA LEU A 116 -4.86 13.52 -6.48
C LEU A 116 -4.01 13.76 -7.75
N PRO A 117 -4.62 13.68 -8.94
CA PRO A 117 -3.92 13.91 -10.21
C PRO A 117 -3.26 15.28 -10.33
N ASP A 118 -3.78 16.30 -9.63
CA ASP A 118 -3.21 17.65 -9.57
C ASP A 118 -2.04 17.79 -8.58
N GLY A 119 -1.70 16.72 -7.87
CA GLY A 119 -0.66 16.67 -6.84
C GLY A 119 -1.14 17.03 -5.43
N THR A 120 -2.40 17.45 -5.26
CA THR A 120 -3.00 17.76 -3.96
C THR A 120 -3.11 16.50 -3.11
N ASN A 121 -2.79 16.59 -1.81
CA ASN A 121 -2.92 15.46 -0.88
C ASN A 121 -4.21 15.57 -0.05
N LYS A 122 -4.92 14.45 0.09
CA LYS A 122 -6.02 14.24 1.03
C LYS A 122 -5.67 13.15 2.03
N THR A 123 -6.11 13.30 3.27
CA THR A 123 -6.00 12.28 4.31
C THR A 123 -7.40 11.76 4.64
N LEU A 124 -7.59 10.45 4.59
CA LEU A 124 -8.84 9.78 4.93
C LEU A 124 -8.61 8.82 6.10
N GLN A 125 -9.51 8.85 7.07
CA GLN A 125 -9.64 7.75 8.04
C GLN A 125 -10.34 6.59 7.35
N VAL A 126 -9.86 5.36 7.59
CA VAL A 126 -10.40 4.16 6.95
C VAL A 126 -10.84 3.20 8.06
N PRO A 127 -12.05 3.36 8.62
CA PRO A 127 -12.58 2.46 9.63
C PRO A 127 -12.90 1.08 9.05
N TYR A 128 -12.90 0.07 9.91
CA TYR A 128 -13.43 -1.25 9.55
C TYR A 128 -14.96 -1.18 9.48
N ASN A 129 -15.54 -1.57 8.34
CA ASN A 129 -16.96 -1.74 8.16
C ASN A 129 -17.34 -3.20 8.47
N THR A 130 -18.14 -3.39 9.52
CA THR A 130 -18.55 -4.75 9.96
C THR A 130 -19.52 -5.43 9.00
N GLU A 131 -20.30 -4.67 8.23
CA GLU A 131 -21.27 -5.20 7.27
C GLU A 131 -20.57 -5.64 5.99
N GLU A 132 -19.67 -4.81 5.46
CA GLU A 132 -18.88 -5.07 4.25
C GLU A 132 -17.69 -6.02 4.50
N LYS A 133 -17.27 -6.17 5.77
CA LYS A 133 -16.10 -6.95 6.21
C LYS A 133 -14.77 -6.48 5.61
N HIS A 134 -14.71 -5.22 5.20
CA HIS A 134 -13.50 -4.54 4.74
C HIS A 134 -13.29 -3.24 5.50
N TYR A 135 -12.09 -2.69 5.40
CA TYR A 135 -11.84 -1.29 5.74
C TYR A 135 -12.27 -0.42 4.56
N THR A 136 -13.20 0.50 4.80
CA THR A 136 -13.76 1.30 3.71
C THR A 136 -13.68 2.79 3.96
N ALA A 137 -13.48 3.56 2.88
CA ALA A 137 -13.48 5.01 2.89
C ALA A 137 -13.94 5.54 1.53
N ASN A 138 -14.63 6.69 1.54
CA ASN A 138 -15.01 7.40 0.32
C ASN A 138 -14.07 8.57 0.05
N LEU A 139 -13.56 8.62 -1.18
CA LEU A 139 -12.81 9.75 -1.70
C LEU A 139 -13.70 10.58 -2.64
N ASP A 140 -14.15 11.74 -2.15
CA ASP A 140 -14.94 12.67 -2.96
C ASP A 140 -14.08 13.34 -4.05
N GLY A 141 -14.61 13.36 -5.27
CA GLY A 141 -14.01 14.07 -6.40
C GLY A 141 -14.22 13.37 -7.74
N THR A 142 -14.05 14.15 -8.80
CA THR A 142 -14.27 13.72 -10.20
C THR A 142 -13.05 13.92 -11.09
N ALA A 143 -11.93 14.35 -10.53
CA ALA A 143 -10.71 14.59 -11.30
C ALA A 143 -10.24 13.30 -11.99
N THR A 144 -9.98 13.35 -13.29
CA THR A 144 -9.48 12.21 -14.04
C THR A 144 -7.95 12.19 -14.00
N GLY A 145 -7.37 10.98 -14.06
CA GLY A 145 -5.92 10.77 -14.02
C GLY A 145 -5.49 9.77 -12.96
N GLU A 146 -4.18 9.74 -12.70
CA GLU A 146 -3.58 8.82 -11.73
C GLU A 146 -3.67 9.37 -10.31
N TYR A 147 -4.20 8.54 -9.42
CA TYR A 147 -4.22 8.75 -7.98
C TYR A 147 -3.15 7.87 -7.34
N LYS A 148 -2.40 8.42 -6.37
CA LYS A 148 -1.41 7.65 -5.59
C LYS A 148 -1.90 7.52 -4.17
N VAL A 149 -1.93 6.30 -3.66
CA VAL A 149 -2.45 6.00 -2.33
C VAL A 149 -1.34 5.40 -1.48
N VAL A 150 -1.15 5.95 -0.29
CA VAL A 150 -0.35 5.32 0.77
C VAL A 150 -1.31 4.94 1.90
N ILE A 151 -1.50 3.64 2.10
CA ILE A 151 -2.25 3.12 3.25
C ILE A 151 -1.25 2.95 4.39
N GLN A 152 -1.42 3.73 5.44
CA GLN A 152 -0.68 3.60 6.69
C GLN A 152 -1.46 2.70 7.63
N THR A 153 -0.85 1.59 8.02
CA THR A 153 -1.49 0.55 8.81
C THR A 153 -0.77 0.38 10.14
N ASP A 154 -1.54 0.35 11.23
CA ASP A 154 -1.08 0.03 12.58
C ASP A 154 -1.86 -1.20 13.08
N VAL A 155 -1.16 -2.32 13.23
CA VAL A 155 -1.69 -3.56 13.82
C VAL A 155 -1.06 -3.71 15.20
N LYS A 156 -1.82 -3.36 16.24
CA LYS A 156 -1.39 -3.50 17.65
C LYS A 156 -0.03 -2.85 17.96
N GLY A 157 0.27 -1.73 17.31
CA GLY A 157 1.51 -0.96 17.44
C GLY A 157 2.57 -1.27 16.39
N GLU A 158 2.43 -2.35 15.63
CA GLU A 158 3.31 -2.65 14.49
C GLU A 158 2.83 -1.89 13.25
N LYS A 159 3.72 -1.06 12.70
CA LYS A 159 3.38 -0.11 11.63
C LYS A 159 4.02 -0.50 10.31
N PHE A 160 3.23 -0.46 9.25
CA PHE A 160 3.70 -0.67 7.88
C PHE A 160 2.84 0.13 6.90
N ASN A 161 3.37 0.32 5.69
CA ASN A 161 2.69 1.09 4.66
C ASN A 161 2.52 0.27 3.38
N GLY A 162 1.31 0.26 2.83
CA GLY A 162 1.04 -0.16 1.45
C GLY A 162 1.05 1.04 0.52
N ARG A 163 1.54 0.86 -0.72
CA ARG A 163 1.51 1.90 -1.76
C ARG A 163 0.80 1.36 -2.98
N PHE A 164 -0.21 2.09 -3.43
CA PHE A 164 -1.09 1.70 -4.52
C PHE A 164 -1.30 2.87 -5.47
N THR A 165 -1.79 2.57 -6.66
CA THR A 165 -2.20 3.58 -7.64
C THR A 165 -3.48 3.15 -8.32
N PHE A 166 -4.39 4.05 -8.58
CA PHE A 166 -5.54 3.78 -9.45
C PHE A 166 -5.74 4.94 -10.41
N LYS A 167 -6.47 4.69 -11.50
CA LYS A 167 -6.87 5.73 -12.45
C LYS A 167 -8.37 5.95 -12.35
N ARG A 168 -8.77 7.19 -12.53
CA ARG A 168 -10.16 7.61 -12.74
C ARG A 168 -10.26 8.35 -14.07
#